data_AF-A0A7Y0XCQ4-F1
#
_entry.id   AF-A0A7Y0XCQ4-F1
#
_cell.length_a   1.000
_cell.length_b   1.000
_cell.length_c   1.000
_cell.angle_alpha   90.00
_cell.angle_beta   90.00
_cell.angle_gamma   90.00
#
_symmetry.space_group_name_H-M   'P 1'
#
loop_
_entity.id
_entity.type
_entity.pdbx_description
1 polymer ?
#
loop_
_entity_poly.entity_id
_entity_poly.type
_entity_poly.pdbx_seq_one_letter_code
_entity_poly.pdbx_strand_id
1 'polypeptide(L)'
;LNEMKPWNHLAAMPAFSGHAKVYSFAEAIEVIRAAFAQVDPEMATFVDMMVENGWIDAAPGDNKRLGAYCTKLAATRTPLVF
;
A
#
# COMPACT_ATOMS: atom_id res chain seq x y z
N LEU A 1 -27.06 20.70 1.38
CA LEU A 1 -26.57 19.30 1.24
C LEU A 1 -27.76 18.36 1.40
N ASN A 2 -28.80 18.52 0.58
CA ASN A 2 -30.08 17.83 0.82
C ASN A 2 -30.14 16.46 0.14
N GLU A 3 -29.14 16.13 -0.68
CA GLU A 3 -29.04 14.87 -1.41
C GLU A 3 -27.57 14.53 -1.67
N MET A 4 -27.22 13.24 -1.55
CA MET A 4 -25.89 12.72 -1.87
C MET A 4 -25.78 12.49 -3.37
N LYS A 5 -24.97 13.32 -4.04
CA LYS A 5 -24.66 13.16 -5.46
C LYS A 5 -23.62 12.05 -5.66
N PRO A 6 -23.52 11.45 -6.86
CA PRO A 6 -22.59 10.35 -7.12
C PRO A 6 -21.13 10.62 -6.70
N TRP A 7 -20.62 11.84 -6.95
CA TRP A 7 -19.27 12.25 -6.58
C TRP A 7 -19.07 12.54 -5.07
N ASN A 8 -20.16 12.58 -4.30
CA ASN A 8 -20.08 12.73 -2.84
C ASN A 8 -19.82 11.38 -2.14
N HIS A 9 -20.09 10.25 -2.80
CA HIS A 9 -19.96 8.92 -2.15
C HIS A 9 -18.53 8.55 -1.78
N LEU A 10 -17.55 9.10 -2.50
CA LEU A 10 -16.12 8.87 -2.26
C LEU A 10 -15.43 10.13 -1.72
N ALA A 11 -16.18 11.18 -1.41
CA ALA A 11 -15.61 12.39 -0.83
C ALA A 11 -15.09 12.06 0.58
N ALA A 12 -13.81 12.37 0.83
CA ALA A 12 -13.24 12.23 2.16
C ALA A 12 -13.95 13.17 3.15
N MET A 13 -13.92 12.79 4.43
CA MET A 13 -14.38 13.68 5.50
C MET A 13 -13.59 15.00 5.42
N PRO A 14 -14.25 16.17 5.53
CA PRO A 14 -13.55 17.44 5.52
C PRO A 14 -12.47 17.48 6.60
N ALA A 15 -11.25 17.85 6.22
CA ALA A 15 -10.19 18.03 7.19
C ALA A 15 -10.55 19.15 8.17
N PHE A 16 -10.34 18.92 9.47
CA PHE A 16 -10.55 19.96 10.49
C PHE A 16 -9.57 21.13 10.30
N SER A 17 -8.35 20.82 9.84
CA SER A 17 -7.36 21.76 9.31
C SER A 17 -6.27 20.98 8.55
N GLY A 18 -5.53 21.66 7.66
CA GLY A 18 -4.34 21.10 6.98
C GLY A 18 -4.62 20.21 5.77
N HIS A 19 -3.54 19.65 5.22
CA HIS A 19 -3.55 18.71 4.11
C HIS A 19 -3.22 17.29 4.58
N ALA A 20 -3.72 16.28 3.86
CA ALA A 20 -3.36 14.88 4.14
C ALA A 20 -1.85 14.67 3.98
N LYS A 21 -1.24 13.91 4.91
CA LYS A 21 0.17 13.52 4.78
C LYS A 21 0.34 12.62 3.56
N VAL A 22 1.27 13.01 2.68
CA VAL A 22 1.77 12.15 1.60
C VAL A 22 2.97 11.39 2.14
N TYR A 23 2.93 10.07 2.06
CA TYR A 23 4.02 9.20 2.48
C TYR A 23 4.89 8.87 1.27
N SER A 24 6.21 8.98 1.42
CA SER A 24 7.14 8.35 0.48
C SER A 24 7.03 6.83 0.56
N PHE A 25 7.55 6.12 -0.47
CA PHE A 25 7.59 4.66 -0.45
C PHE A 25 8.28 4.11 0.80
N ALA A 26 9.44 4.67 1.16
CA ALA A 26 10.20 4.25 2.34
C ALA A 26 9.41 4.48 3.65
N GLU A 27 8.77 5.65 3.81
CA GLU A 27 7.95 5.90 5.01
C GLU A 27 6.74 4.97 5.07
N ALA A 28 6.11 4.65 3.94
CA ALA A 28 4.98 3.73 3.91
C ALA A 28 5.41 2.31 4.30
N ILE A 29 6.57 1.84 3.82
CA ILE A 29 7.16 0.57 4.24
C ILE A 29 7.41 0.54 5.75
N GLU A 30 7.99 1.60 6.32
CA GLU A 30 8.22 1.67 7.77
C GLU A 30 6.93 1.61 8.59
N VAL A 31 5.88 2.31 8.14
CA VAL A 31 4.56 2.24 8.79
C VAL A 31 4.00 0.82 8.76
N ILE A 32 4.06 0.14 7.60
CA ILE A 32 3.54 -1.22 7.44
C ILE A 32 4.36 -2.20 8.29
N ARG A 33 5.69 -2.11 8.23
CA ARG A 33 6.63 -2.93 9.00
C ARG A 33 6.40 -2.79 10.51
N ALA A 34 6.27 -1.56 11.01
CA ALA A 34 6.00 -1.29 12.42
C ALA A 34 4.63 -1.80 12.87
N ALA A 35 3.61 -1.73 12.00
CA ALA A 35 2.29 -2.31 12.29
C ALA A 35 2.35 -3.85 12.32
N PHE A 36 3.08 -4.46 11.38
CA PHE A 36 3.22 -5.91 11.30
C PHE A 36 3.99 -6.48 12.49
N ALA A 37 5.02 -5.79 12.97
CA ALA A 37 5.77 -6.16 14.17
C ALA A 37 4.90 -6.24 15.45
N GLN A 38 3.80 -5.47 15.51
CA GLN A 38 2.86 -5.53 16.64
C GLN A 38 1.96 -6.78 16.58
N VAL A 39 1.81 -7.39 15.40
CA VAL A 39 1.07 -8.64 15.22
C VAL A 39 2.00 -9.82 15.44
N ASP A 40 3.10 -9.89 14.68
CA ASP A 40 4.13 -10.91 14.79
C ASP A 40 5.47 -10.39 14.22
N PRO A 41 6.60 -10.53 14.94
CA PRO A 41 7.92 -10.15 14.43
C PRO A 41 8.31 -10.78 13.07
N GLU A 42 7.85 -12.00 12.78
CA GLU A 42 8.12 -12.65 11.49
C GLU A 42 7.46 -11.90 10.33
N MET A 43 6.32 -11.25 10.56
CA MET A 43 5.64 -10.45 9.54
C MET A 43 6.43 -9.18 9.19
N ALA A 44 7.09 -8.54 10.15
CA ALA A 44 7.98 -7.42 9.87
C ALA A 44 9.20 -7.87 9.05
N THR A 45 9.76 -9.02 9.40
CA THR A 45 10.88 -9.64 8.66
C THR A 45 10.47 -9.99 7.23
N PHE A 46 9.22 -10.41 7.02
CA PHE A 46 8.67 -10.63 5.69
C PHE A 46 8.58 -9.34 4.86
N VAL A 47 8.20 -8.21 5.46
CA VAL A 47 8.20 -6.91 4.76
C VAL A 47 9.61 -6.51 4.33
N ASP A 48 10.59 -6.66 5.22
CA ASP A 48 12.00 -6.38 4.94
C ASP A 48 12.48 -7.20 3.74
N MET A 49 12.21 -8.51 3.75
CA MET A 49 12.55 -9.43 2.66
C MET A 49 11.89 -9.06 1.32
N MET A 50 10.63 -8.61 1.31
CA MET A 50 9.95 -8.19 0.09
C MET A 50 10.60 -6.94 -0.54
N VAL A 51 11.06 -6.01 0.29
CA VAL A 51 11.72 -4.77 -0.15
C VAL A 51 13.13 -5.08 -0.64
N GLU A 52 13.92 -5.83 0.14
CA GLU A 52 15.29 -6.22 -0.19
C GLU A 52 15.38 -6.95 -1.53
N ASN A 53 14.42 -7.83 -1.80
CA ASN A 53 14.40 -8.60 -3.04
C ASN A 53 13.73 -7.87 -4.22
N GLY A 54 13.20 -6.66 -4.02
CA GLY A 54 12.52 -5.89 -5.07
C GLY A 54 11.23 -6.53 -5.57
N TRP A 55 10.48 -7.19 -4.69
CA TRP A 55 9.26 -7.94 -5.02
C TRP A 55 7.98 -7.10 -4.94
N ILE A 56 8.12 -5.79 -4.80
CA ILE A 56 7.04 -4.81 -4.72
C ILE A 56 7.20 -3.83 -5.88
N ASP A 57 6.23 -3.82 -6.78
CA ASP A 57 6.12 -2.81 -7.83
C ASP A 57 5.00 -1.83 -7.46
N ALA A 58 5.33 -0.76 -6.73
CA ALA A 58 4.34 0.19 -6.22
C ALA A 58 4.15 1.45 -7.08
N ALA A 59 5.10 1.77 -7.97
CA ALA A 59 5.07 3.01 -8.72
C ALA A 59 3.97 2.98 -9.81
N PRO A 60 3.28 4.11 -10.07
CA PRO A 60 2.41 4.23 -11.23
C PRO A 60 3.22 4.24 -12.53
N GLY A 61 2.64 3.75 -13.61
CA GLY A 61 3.23 3.80 -14.94
C GLY A 61 2.16 3.90 -16.02
N ASP A 62 2.48 4.55 -17.15
CA ASP A 62 1.51 4.91 -18.19
C ASP A 62 0.73 3.72 -18.75
N ASN A 63 1.38 2.56 -18.86
CA ASN A 63 0.80 1.32 -19.39
C ASN A 63 0.59 0.25 -18.30
N LYS A 64 0.74 0.63 -17.03
CA LYS A 64 0.58 -0.32 -15.92
C LYS A 64 -0.90 -0.57 -15.64
N ARG A 65 -1.25 -1.83 -15.36
CA ARG A 65 -2.61 -2.18 -14.99
C ARG A 65 -3.03 -1.42 -13.74
N LEU A 66 -4.25 -0.89 -13.75
CA LEU A 66 -4.83 -0.16 -12.62
C LEU A 66 -5.19 -1.10 -11.46
N GLY A 67 -5.15 -0.56 -10.25
CA GLY A 67 -5.43 -1.27 -9.00
C GLY A 67 -4.17 -1.87 -8.38
N ALA A 68 -4.36 -2.79 -7.44
CA ALA A 68 -3.30 -3.53 -6.77
C ALA A 68 -3.66 -5.01 -6.66
N TYR A 69 -2.68 -5.90 -6.70
CA TYR A 69 -2.90 -7.34 -6.53
C TYR A 69 -1.67 -8.06 -5.96
N CYS A 70 -1.92 -9.21 -5.33
CA CYS A 70 -0.88 -10.13 -4.86
C CYS A 70 -0.87 -11.37 -5.76
N THR A 71 0.32 -11.84 -6.11
CA THR A 71 0.53 -13.06 -6.89
C THR A 71 1.78 -13.79 -6.42
N LYS A 72 2.11 -14.92 -7.07
CA LYS A 72 3.32 -15.68 -6.79
C LYS A 72 3.91 -16.33 -8.04
N LEU A 73 5.23 -16.45 -8.06
CA LEU A 73 5.94 -17.34 -8.97
C LEU A 73 6.00 -18.73 -8.34
N ALA A 74 5.19 -19.67 -8.83
CA ALA A 74 5.05 -20.99 -8.23
C ALA A 74 6.36 -21.80 -8.20
N ALA A 75 7.21 -21.65 -9.23
CA ALA A 75 8.46 -22.39 -9.36
C ALA A 75 9.46 -22.06 -8.25
N THR A 76 9.55 -20.80 -7.85
CA THR A 76 10.50 -20.31 -6.83
C THR A 76 9.83 -20.04 -5.48
N ARG A 77 8.50 -20.23 -5.40
CA ARG A 77 7.67 -19.84 -4.25
C ARG A 77 7.82 -18.36 -3.87
N THR A 78 8.08 -17.51 -4.86
CA THR A 78 8.28 -16.07 -4.66
C THR A 78 6.94 -15.33 -4.64
N PRO A 79 6.56 -14.65 -3.54
CA PRO A 79 5.44 -13.72 -3.54
C PRO A 79 5.79 -12.42 -4.30
N LEU A 80 4.80 -11.82 -4.94
CA LEU A 80 4.93 -10.51 -5.62
C LEU A 80 3.72 -9.65 -5.33
N VAL A 81 3.94 -8.35 -5.18
CA VAL A 81 2.90 -7.33 -4.99
C VAL A 81 3.05 -6.27 -6.08
N PHE A 82 1.93 -5.94 -6.72
CA PHE A 82 1.81 -4.93 -7.76
C PHE A 82 0.72 -3.92 -7.42
#